data_AF-A0A4U5MJQ1-F1
#
_entry.id   AF-A0A4U5MJQ1-F1
#
_cell.length_a   1.000
_cell.length_b   1.000
_cell.length_c   1.000
_cell.angle_alpha   90.00
_cell.angle_beta   90.00
_cell.angle_gamma   90.00
#
_symmetry.space_group_name_H-M   'P 1'
#
loop_
_entity.id
_entity.type
_entity.pdbx_description
1 polymer ?
#
loop_
_entity_poly.entity_id
_entity_poly.type
_entity_poly.pdbx_seq_one_letter_code
_entity_poly.pdbx_strand_id
1 'polypeptide(L)'
;MEPLQSSSVEVPVAVTPFFDERDLNSTRTDQCLTDGAVHSILVNEVQKLNADQDVYGQTVVANATVWQMELPSDIHRGTPYEEDYARQAASIYGATVVTEHESTTRPFQRVLIPICLSNHWSMGVLDVNFKQIMVYDSIETIRKSLMTYDSRKQVIQARLPTIAHHLLYRNTGIDVPASQFHVRFVSAAYQTQQTDGVNCGVYAIYNAISYLQKTLGSGERVINVQMPVSGKHELAAYCNRLRMGWRQDLIAQHPILAKRAEKHFNSVPVLRTTGLLRRLCLFTLH
;
A
#
# COMPACT_ATOMS: atom_id res chain seq x y z
N MET A 1 -46.30 0.56 -5.06
CA MET A 1 -44.91 0.73 -4.64
C MET A 1 -44.35 -0.66 -4.43
N GLU A 2 -43.66 -1.20 -5.43
CA GLU A 2 -42.96 -2.48 -5.28
C GLU A 2 -41.62 -2.25 -4.57
N PRO A 3 -41.19 -3.15 -3.68
CA PRO A 3 -39.89 -3.05 -3.03
C PRO A 3 -38.78 -3.37 -4.03
N LEU A 4 -37.77 -2.49 -4.09
CA LEU A 4 -36.54 -2.70 -4.85
C LEU A 4 -35.92 -4.04 -4.43
N GLN A 5 -35.88 -5.00 -5.37
CA GLN A 5 -35.14 -6.23 -5.21
C GLN A 5 -33.65 -5.88 -5.02
N SER A 6 -33.13 -6.27 -3.86
CA SER A 6 -31.70 -6.30 -3.57
C SER A 6 -31.01 -7.22 -4.59
N SER A 7 -30.35 -6.66 -5.60
CA SER A 7 -29.46 -7.43 -6.47
C SER A 7 -28.29 -7.93 -5.63
N SER A 8 -28.28 -9.22 -5.33
CA SER A 8 -27.17 -9.92 -4.70
C SER A 8 -26.05 -10.06 -5.73
N VAL A 9 -25.29 -8.99 -5.94
CA VAL A 9 -24.03 -9.06 -6.69
C VAL A 9 -23.07 -9.90 -5.85
N GLU A 10 -22.81 -11.13 -6.29
CA GLU A 10 -21.76 -11.97 -5.72
C GLU A 10 -20.44 -11.20 -5.79
N VAL A 11 -19.92 -10.84 -4.61
CA VAL A 11 -18.65 -10.15 -4.45
C VAL A 11 -17.56 -11.16 -4.82
N PRO A 12 -16.68 -10.87 -5.79
CA PRO A 12 -15.49 -11.68 -5.98
C PRO A 12 -14.75 -11.71 -4.65
N VAL A 13 -14.54 -12.91 -4.10
CA VAL A 13 -13.78 -13.11 -2.86
C VAL A 13 -12.51 -12.26 -2.95
N ALA A 14 -12.31 -11.42 -1.94
CA ALA A 14 -11.11 -10.62 -1.76
C ALA A 14 -9.89 -11.45 -2.18
N VAL A 15 -9.24 -11.09 -3.28
CA VAL A 15 -7.92 -11.65 -3.60
C VAL A 15 -6.95 -10.97 -2.65
N THR A 16 -6.96 -11.37 -1.39
CA THR A 16 -5.85 -11.10 -0.47
C THR A 16 -4.60 -11.54 -1.22
N PRO A 17 -3.57 -10.70 -1.37
CA PRO A 17 -2.35 -11.17 -2.01
C PRO A 17 -1.88 -12.34 -1.16
N PHE A 18 -1.81 -13.52 -1.78
CA PHE A 18 -1.48 -14.75 -1.08
C PHE A 18 -0.07 -14.58 -0.50
N PHE A 19 0.03 -14.41 0.82
CA PHE A 19 1.31 -14.25 1.50
C PHE A 19 2.04 -15.59 1.51
N ASP A 20 3.11 -15.70 0.73
CA ASP A 20 3.86 -16.94 0.50
C ASP A 20 5.31 -16.90 1.02
N GLU A 21 6.08 -17.96 0.76
CA GLU A 21 7.48 -18.06 1.16
C GLU A 21 8.37 -16.98 0.51
N ARG A 22 8.03 -16.54 -0.70
CA ARG A 22 8.73 -15.48 -1.44
C ARG A 22 8.50 -14.14 -0.77
N ASP A 23 7.25 -13.86 -0.38
CA ASP A 23 6.90 -12.65 0.33
C ASP A 23 7.65 -12.56 1.66
N LEU A 24 7.63 -13.65 2.43
CA LEU A 24 8.40 -13.70 3.66
C LEU A 24 9.90 -13.52 3.38
N ASN A 25 10.47 -14.18 2.37
CA ASN A 25 11.89 -14.02 2.04
C ASN A 25 12.27 -12.62 1.55
N SER A 26 11.35 -11.88 0.92
CA SER A 26 11.57 -10.50 0.47
C SER A 26 11.87 -9.53 1.63
N THR A 27 11.47 -9.87 2.86
CA THR A 27 11.76 -9.08 4.07
C THR A 27 13.23 -9.10 4.49
N ARG A 28 14.08 -9.93 3.87
CA ARG A 28 15.53 -9.92 4.10
C ARG A 28 16.17 -8.59 3.64
N THR A 29 17.36 -8.27 4.15
CA THR A 29 17.98 -6.93 4.07
C THR A 29 18.41 -6.49 2.66
N ASP A 30 18.43 -7.40 1.70
CA ASP A 30 18.98 -7.20 0.35
C ASP A 30 17.93 -7.38 -0.77
N GLN A 31 16.66 -7.57 -0.42
CA GLN A 31 15.58 -7.83 -1.38
C GLN A 31 14.56 -6.69 -1.41
N CYS A 32 14.07 -6.35 -2.60
CA CYS A 32 12.89 -5.50 -2.73
C CYS A 32 11.70 -6.23 -2.12
N LEU A 33 10.88 -5.52 -1.35
CA LEU A 33 9.64 -6.08 -0.84
C LEU A 33 8.69 -6.36 -2.01
N THR A 34 8.03 -7.52 -1.95
CA THR A 34 6.95 -7.91 -2.86
C THR A 34 5.61 -7.31 -2.42
N ASP A 35 4.61 -7.39 -3.30
CA ASP A 35 3.25 -6.92 -3.04
C ASP A 35 2.65 -7.57 -1.78
N GLY A 36 2.79 -8.89 -1.64
CA GLY A 36 2.30 -9.64 -0.49
C GLY A 36 3.00 -9.24 0.81
N ALA A 37 4.31 -9.01 0.77
CA ALA A 37 5.05 -8.55 1.94
C ALA A 37 4.63 -7.13 2.37
N VAL A 38 4.52 -6.19 1.43
CA VAL A 38 4.08 -4.82 1.75
C VAL A 38 2.68 -4.83 2.35
N HIS A 39 1.75 -5.58 1.77
CA HIS A 39 0.38 -5.68 2.26
C HIS A 39 0.31 -6.29 3.67
N SER A 40 0.92 -7.47 3.89
CA SER A 40 0.89 -8.15 5.18
C SER A 40 1.52 -7.33 6.30
N ILE A 41 2.63 -6.62 6.03
CA ILE A 41 3.27 -5.73 7.01
C ILE A 41 2.33 -4.57 7.36
N LEU A 42 1.74 -3.91 6.36
CA LEU A 42 0.84 -2.79 6.61
C LEU A 42 -0.42 -3.21 7.38
N VAL A 43 -1.02 -4.35 7.03
CA VAL A 43 -2.18 -4.89 7.74
C VAL A 43 -1.84 -5.14 9.21
N ASN A 44 -0.72 -5.81 9.49
CA ASN A 44 -0.28 -6.08 10.85
C ASN A 44 -0.04 -4.78 11.64
N GLU A 45 0.67 -3.82 11.05
CA GLU A 45 0.96 -2.53 11.71
C GLU A 45 -0.30 -1.69 11.93
N VAL A 46 -1.23 -1.68 10.97
CA VAL A 46 -2.54 -1.01 11.12
C VAL A 46 -3.41 -1.72 12.15
N GLN A 47 -3.37 -3.06 12.25
CA GLN A 47 -4.10 -3.80 13.29
C GLN A 47 -3.59 -3.44 14.68
N LYS A 48 -2.26 -3.40 14.89
CA LYS A 48 -1.66 -2.95 16.16
C LYS A 48 -2.08 -1.53 16.49
N LEU A 49 -1.99 -0.62 15.51
CA LEU A 49 -2.42 0.76 15.68
C LEU A 49 -3.91 0.86 15.98
N ASN A 50 -4.79 0.12 15.31
CA ASN A 50 -6.23 0.15 15.54
C ASN A 50 -6.63 -0.53 16.87
N ALA A 51 -5.85 -1.48 17.39
CA ALA A 51 -6.14 -2.17 18.65
C ALA A 51 -6.09 -1.24 19.87
N ASP A 52 -5.25 -0.20 19.81
CA ASP A 52 -5.10 0.79 20.88
C ASP A 52 -6.19 1.89 20.82
N GLN A 53 -7.25 1.73 20.00
CA GLN A 53 -8.00 2.87 19.46
C GLN A 53 -9.53 2.74 19.54
N ASP A 54 -10.11 3.30 20.61
CA ASP A 54 -11.46 3.90 20.60
C ASP A 54 -11.50 5.29 19.92
N VAL A 55 -10.33 5.87 19.58
CA VAL A 55 -10.15 7.33 19.38
C VAL A 55 -9.93 7.77 17.93
N TYR A 56 -9.67 6.88 16.97
CA TYR A 56 -8.91 7.30 15.77
C TYR A 56 -9.57 7.09 14.41
N GLY A 57 -10.80 6.59 14.40
CA GLY A 57 -11.43 6.15 13.17
C GLY A 57 -10.71 4.94 12.59
N GLN A 58 -11.47 4.04 12.01
CA GLN A 58 -10.89 2.82 11.44
C GLN A 58 -9.93 3.22 10.30
N THR A 59 -8.68 2.77 10.36
CA THR A 59 -7.74 2.82 9.22
C THR A 59 -7.76 1.48 8.52
N VAL A 60 -7.76 1.49 7.19
CA VAL A 60 -7.72 0.28 6.35
C VAL A 60 -6.56 0.34 5.35
N VAL A 61 -6.20 -0.80 4.77
CA VAL A 61 -5.08 -0.95 3.83
C VAL A 61 -5.59 -1.45 2.48
N ALA A 62 -5.46 -0.64 1.45
CA ALA A 62 -5.73 -1.07 0.09
C ALA A 62 -4.75 -2.17 -0.36
N ASN A 63 -5.24 -3.13 -1.13
CA ASN A 63 -4.35 -4.05 -1.83
C ASN A 63 -3.48 -3.30 -2.83
N ALA A 64 -2.21 -3.70 -2.95
CA ALA A 64 -1.34 -3.20 -4.00
C ALA A 64 -1.86 -3.53 -5.42
N THR A 65 -2.66 -4.60 -5.56
CA THR A 65 -3.28 -4.99 -6.84
C THR A 65 -4.31 -4.00 -7.37
N VAL A 66 -4.77 -3.02 -6.57
CA VAL A 66 -5.69 -1.94 -7.04
C VAL A 66 -5.13 -1.17 -8.24
N TRP A 67 -3.80 -1.18 -8.41
CA TRP A 67 -3.08 -0.57 -9.53
C TRP A 67 -3.05 -1.41 -10.80
N GLN A 68 -3.46 -2.67 -10.73
CA GLN A 68 -3.54 -3.59 -11.88
C GLN A 68 -4.97 -3.73 -12.40
N MET A 69 -5.97 -3.23 -11.65
CA MET A 69 -7.37 -3.28 -12.03
C MET A 69 -7.68 -2.27 -13.15
N GLU A 70 -8.58 -2.61 -14.06
CA GLU A 70 -9.18 -1.62 -14.95
C GLU A 70 -10.09 -0.70 -14.13
N LEU A 71 -9.92 0.62 -14.30
CA LEU A 71 -10.76 1.61 -13.63
C LEU A 71 -11.75 2.20 -14.63
N PRO A 72 -13.03 2.32 -14.27
CA PRO A 72 -14.02 2.91 -15.16
C PRO A 72 -13.73 4.40 -15.35
N SER A 73 -13.95 4.91 -16.57
CA SER A 73 -14.14 6.34 -16.81
C SER A 73 -15.46 6.78 -16.16
N ASP A 74 -15.50 7.95 -15.53
CA ASP A 74 -16.67 8.51 -14.81
C ASP A 74 -18.03 8.08 -15.39
N ILE A 75 -18.85 7.35 -14.63
CA ILE A 75 -20.22 6.96 -15.06
C ILE A 75 -21.26 7.52 -14.08
N HIS A 76 -22.26 8.19 -14.65
CA HIS A 76 -23.41 8.75 -13.94
C HIS A 76 -24.44 7.68 -13.56
N ARG A 77 -25.10 7.85 -12.40
CA ARG A 77 -26.23 7.04 -11.94
C ARG A 77 -27.31 6.88 -13.03
N GLY A 78 -27.92 5.69 -13.12
CA GLY A 78 -29.05 5.44 -14.03
C GLY A 78 -28.65 5.02 -15.45
N THR A 79 -27.42 4.58 -15.68
CA THR A 79 -26.99 4.00 -16.95
C THR A 79 -26.93 2.47 -16.87
N PRO A 80 -26.96 1.73 -18.01
CA PRO A 80 -26.86 0.27 -18.02
C PRO A 80 -25.57 -0.31 -17.41
N TYR A 81 -24.60 0.56 -17.07
CA TYR A 81 -23.29 0.21 -16.53
C TYR A 81 -23.21 0.34 -15.00
N GLU A 82 -24.33 0.62 -14.31
CA GLU A 82 -24.37 0.73 -12.84
C GLU A 82 -24.00 -0.59 -12.14
N GLU A 83 -24.37 -1.74 -12.72
CA GLU A 83 -23.96 -3.06 -12.23
C GLU A 83 -22.46 -3.31 -12.40
N ASP A 84 -21.87 -2.89 -13.52
CA ASP A 84 -20.43 -3.01 -13.77
C ASP A 84 -19.63 -2.10 -12.84
N TYR A 85 -20.11 -0.87 -12.61
CA TYR A 85 -19.56 0.06 -11.63
C TYR A 85 -19.62 -0.53 -10.21
N ALA A 86 -20.76 -1.09 -9.80
CA ALA A 86 -20.92 -1.73 -8.48
C ALA A 86 -20.01 -2.95 -8.32
N ARG A 87 -19.87 -3.79 -9.36
CA ARG A 87 -18.97 -4.96 -9.39
C ARG A 87 -17.50 -4.54 -9.26
N GLN A 88 -17.09 -3.48 -9.95
CA GLN A 88 -15.72 -2.96 -9.89
C GLN A 88 -15.42 -2.27 -8.56
N ALA A 89 -16.36 -1.48 -8.03
CA ALA A 89 -16.25 -0.91 -6.69
C ALA A 89 -16.17 -2.02 -5.62
N ALA A 90 -16.91 -3.12 -5.81
CA ALA A 90 -16.81 -4.30 -4.95
C ALA A 90 -15.46 -5.02 -5.09
N SER A 91 -14.88 -5.09 -6.30
CA SER A 91 -13.54 -5.66 -6.53
C SER A 91 -12.44 -4.84 -5.85
N ILE A 92 -12.46 -3.52 -6.04
CA ILE A 92 -11.54 -2.59 -5.37
C ILE A 92 -11.71 -2.73 -3.85
N TYR A 93 -12.94 -2.62 -3.36
CA TYR A 93 -13.23 -2.69 -1.93
C TYR A 93 -12.84 -4.04 -1.31
N GLY A 94 -13.19 -5.14 -1.98
CA GLY A 94 -12.84 -6.50 -1.57
C GLY A 94 -11.33 -6.71 -1.51
N ALA A 95 -10.57 -6.10 -2.41
CA ALA A 95 -9.12 -6.08 -2.29
C ALA A 95 -8.64 -5.24 -1.07
N THR A 96 -9.36 -4.20 -0.67
CA THR A 96 -8.89 -3.19 0.30
C THR A 96 -9.25 -3.39 1.77
N VAL A 97 -10.04 -4.39 2.15
CA VAL A 97 -10.44 -4.57 3.56
C VAL A 97 -9.94 -5.91 4.10
N VAL A 98 -8.71 -5.88 4.61
CA VAL A 98 -8.21 -6.89 5.54
C VAL A 98 -7.93 -6.18 6.86
N THR A 99 -8.99 -5.95 7.63
CA THR A 99 -8.84 -5.90 9.08
C THR A 99 -9.72 -7.03 9.59
N GLU A 100 -9.11 -8.07 10.15
CA GLU A 100 -9.79 -9.24 10.75
C GLU A 100 -10.74 -8.91 11.93
N HIS A 101 -11.13 -7.65 12.11
CA HIS A 101 -12.23 -7.33 12.98
C HIS A 101 -13.54 -7.63 12.25
N GLU A 102 -14.26 -8.65 12.75
CA GLU A 102 -15.62 -9.09 12.37
C GLU A 102 -16.71 -7.99 12.49
N SER A 103 -16.34 -6.71 12.57
CA SER A 103 -17.20 -5.56 12.77
C SER A 103 -16.80 -4.43 11.81
N THR A 104 -16.89 -4.66 10.50
CA THR A 104 -16.81 -3.59 9.49
C THR A 104 -18.11 -2.78 9.39
N THR A 105 -18.78 -2.52 10.51
CA THR A 105 -20.00 -1.69 10.56
C THR A 105 -19.71 -0.20 10.70
N ARG A 106 -18.46 0.17 11.03
CA ARG A 106 -18.05 1.56 11.17
C ARG A 106 -17.36 2.06 9.90
N PRO A 107 -17.70 3.26 9.40
CA PRO A 107 -16.97 3.85 8.30
C PRO A 107 -15.49 4.10 8.66
N PHE A 108 -14.57 3.77 7.77
CA PHE A 108 -13.16 4.12 7.92
C PHE A 108 -12.93 5.61 7.63
N GLN A 109 -11.92 6.18 8.29
CA GLN A 109 -11.53 7.59 8.12
C GLN A 109 -10.26 7.74 7.29
N ARG A 110 -9.43 6.69 7.24
CA ARG A 110 -8.18 6.68 6.49
C ARG A 110 -7.98 5.39 5.72
N VAL A 111 -7.30 5.53 4.58
CA VAL A 111 -6.88 4.39 3.75
C VAL A 111 -5.40 4.55 3.41
N LEU A 112 -4.62 3.53 3.72
CA LEU A 112 -3.26 3.39 3.19
C LEU A 112 -3.35 2.74 1.81
N ILE A 113 -2.76 3.37 0.79
CA ILE A 113 -2.81 2.91 -0.60
C ILE A 113 -1.37 2.66 -1.07
N PRO A 114 -0.87 1.42 -0.98
CA PRO A 114 0.43 1.05 -1.52
C PRO A 114 0.44 1.27 -3.04
N ILE A 115 1.51 1.88 -3.57
CA ILE A 115 1.64 2.21 -5.00
C ILE A 115 2.92 1.59 -5.54
N CYS A 116 2.79 0.55 -6.37
CA CYS A 116 3.91 -0.07 -7.06
C CYS A 116 3.86 0.28 -8.55
N LEU A 117 4.79 1.15 -8.99
CA LEU A 117 4.91 1.54 -10.39
C LEU A 117 6.37 1.43 -10.83
N SER A 118 6.63 0.65 -11.90
CA SER A 118 7.97 0.41 -12.43
C SER A 118 8.96 -0.12 -11.38
N ASN A 119 8.55 -1.15 -10.62
CA ASN A 119 9.34 -1.79 -9.56
C ASN A 119 9.79 -0.83 -8.45
N HIS A 120 8.98 0.20 -8.18
CA HIS A 120 9.22 1.14 -7.11
C HIS A 120 7.96 1.38 -6.29
N TRP A 121 8.15 1.34 -4.97
CA TRP A 121 7.10 1.59 -4.01
C TRP A 121 7.02 3.05 -3.58
N SER A 122 5.81 3.58 -3.64
CA SER A 122 5.40 4.81 -2.99
C SER A 122 4.13 4.54 -2.18
N MET A 123 3.70 5.50 -1.36
CA MET A 123 2.55 5.34 -0.48
C MET A 123 1.58 6.50 -0.65
N GLY A 124 0.33 6.20 -0.98
CA GLY A 124 -0.80 7.11 -0.83
C GLY A 124 -1.41 6.98 0.55
N VAL A 125 -1.77 8.09 1.19
CA VAL A 125 -2.59 8.09 2.40
C VAL A 125 -3.81 8.97 2.15
N LEU A 126 -4.97 8.34 2.03
CA LEU A 126 -6.25 9.02 1.89
C LEU A 126 -6.77 9.38 3.27
N ASP A 127 -7.05 10.67 3.49
CA ASP A 127 -7.95 11.13 4.53
C ASP A 127 -9.33 11.36 3.92
N VAL A 128 -10.29 10.56 4.35
CA VAL A 128 -11.65 10.56 3.80
C VAL A 128 -12.38 11.87 4.10
N ASN A 129 -12.17 12.44 5.29
CA ASN A 129 -12.88 13.64 5.72
C ASN A 129 -12.43 14.87 4.92
N PHE A 130 -11.13 14.96 4.64
CA PHE A 130 -10.57 16.07 3.85
C PHE A 130 -10.56 15.80 2.35
N LYS A 131 -10.98 14.61 1.89
CA LYS A 131 -10.90 14.17 0.48
C LYS A 131 -9.50 14.42 -0.09
N GLN A 132 -8.48 14.16 0.72
CA GLN A 132 -7.09 14.49 0.39
C GLN A 132 -6.25 13.22 0.39
N ILE A 133 -5.39 13.08 -0.62
CA ILE A 133 -4.49 11.95 -0.75
C ILE A 133 -3.06 12.46 -0.72
N MET A 134 -2.34 12.17 0.37
CA MET A 134 -0.92 12.47 0.48
C MET A 134 -0.10 11.36 -0.16
N VAL A 135 0.78 11.72 -1.09
CA VAL A 135 1.66 10.77 -1.75
C VAL A 135 3.08 10.99 -1.25
N TYR A 136 3.59 9.99 -0.52
CA TYR A 136 4.96 9.89 -0.08
C TYR A 136 5.74 9.01 -1.04
N ASP A 137 6.86 9.53 -1.54
CA ASP A 137 7.72 8.88 -2.50
C ASP A 137 9.17 9.16 -2.14
N SER A 138 9.88 8.11 -1.75
CA SER A 138 11.25 8.19 -1.28
C SER A 138 12.27 8.47 -2.39
N ILE A 139 11.86 8.49 -3.66
CA ILE A 139 12.74 8.87 -4.77
C ILE A 139 12.10 10.00 -5.58
N GLU A 140 12.68 11.20 -5.51
CA GLU A 140 12.28 12.33 -6.38
C GLU A 140 13.01 12.36 -7.74
N THR A 141 14.05 11.55 -7.92
CA THR A 141 14.78 11.44 -9.19
C THR A 141 15.18 10.00 -9.47
N ILE A 142 14.49 9.32 -10.38
CA ILE A 142 14.87 7.96 -10.77
C ILE A 142 15.78 8.02 -11.99
N ARG A 143 17.08 7.78 -11.81
CA ARG A 143 18.04 7.74 -12.93
C ARG A 143 17.97 6.45 -13.78
N LYS A 144 17.20 5.43 -13.35
CA LYS A 144 17.20 4.07 -13.94
C LYS A 144 15.84 3.35 -13.91
N SER A 145 14.73 4.09 -13.95
CA SER A 145 13.40 3.49 -14.08
C SER A 145 12.96 3.55 -15.53
N LEU A 146 12.16 2.57 -15.95
CA LEU A 146 11.47 2.56 -17.25
C LEU A 146 10.50 3.75 -17.40
N MET A 147 10.09 4.34 -16.27
CA MET A 147 9.22 5.52 -16.20
C MET A 147 9.90 6.67 -15.45
N THR A 148 9.81 7.88 -16.00
CA THR A 148 10.33 9.08 -15.31
C THR A 148 9.51 9.38 -14.06
N TYR A 149 10.08 10.17 -13.15
CA TYR A 149 9.36 10.62 -11.96
C TYR A 149 8.09 11.42 -12.32
N ASP A 150 8.16 12.29 -13.34
CA ASP A 150 7.01 13.08 -13.79
C ASP A 150 5.92 12.22 -14.44
N SER A 151 6.29 11.23 -15.26
CA SER A 151 5.32 10.29 -15.83
C SER A 151 4.61 9.48 -14.74
N ARG A 152 5.35 9.06 -13.71
CA ARG A 152 4.75 8.39 -12.54
C ARG A 152 3.78 9.30 -11.80
N LYS A 153 4.17 10.56 -11.55
CA LYS A 153 3.30 11.55 -10.93
C LYS A 153 2.01 11.72 -11.72
N GLN A 154 2.09 11.81 -13.05
CA GLN A 154 0.90 11.93 -13.91
C GLN A 154 -0.03 10.73 -13.77
N VAL A 155 0.52 9.50 -13.82
CA VAL A 155 -0.28 8.26 -13.62
C VAL A 155 -0.94 8.26 -12.25
N ILE A 156 -0.18 8.56 -11.19
CA ILE A 156 -0.69 8.60 -9.82
C ILE A 156 -1.78 9.68 -9.67
N GLN A 157 -1.54 10.88 -10.20
CA GLN A 157 -2.45 12.03 -10.14
C GLN A 157 -3.77 11.74 -10.85
N ALA A 158 -3.72 11.05 -12.00
CA ALA A 158 -4.91 10.68 -12.76
C ALA A 158 -5.70 9.56 -12.08
N ARG A 159 -5.01 8.62 -11.41
CA ARG A 159 -5.60 7.35 -10.99
C ARG A 159 -6.09 7.31 -9.55
N LEU A 160 -5.35 7.91 -8.62
CA LEU A 160 -5.71 7.92 -7.19
C LEU A 160 -7.10 8.50 -6.90
N PRO A 161 -7.57 9.57 -7.56
CA PRO A 161 -8.90 10.13 -7.29
C PRO A 161 -10.03 9.12 -7.55
N THR A 162 -9.93 8.34 -8.63
CA THR A 162 -10.90 7.28 -8.96
C THR A 162 -10.87 6.14 -7.94
N ILE A 163 -9.67 5.73 -7.51
CA ILE A 163 -9.53 4.72 -6.44
C ILE A 163 -10.19 5.21 -5.15
N ALA A 164 -9.91 6.46 -4.74
CA ALA A 164 -10.49 7.04 -3.52
C ALA A 164 -12.01 7.20 -3.59
N HIS A 165 -12.55 7.56 -4.76
CA HIS A 165 -13.99 7.60 -5.02
C HIS A 165 -14.65 6.24 -4.75
N HIS A 166 -14.16 5.15 -5.35
CA HIS A 166 -14.73 3.82 -5.15
C HIS A 166 -14.61 3.35 -3.70
N LEU A 167 -13.48 3.65 -3.05
CA LEU A 167 -13.28 3.35 -1.63
C LEU A 167 -14.30 4.08 -0.75
N LEU A 168 -14.50 5.38 -0.96
CA LEU A 168 -15.46 6.17 -0.19
C LEU A 168 -16.90 5.74 -0.45
N TYR A 169 -17.25 5.50 -1.71
CA TYR A 169 -18.59 5.06 -2.08
C TYR A 169 -18.96 3.76 -1.38
N ARG A 170 -18.04 2.79 -1.32
CA ARG A 170 -18.30 1.52 -0.63
C ARG A 170 -18.28 1.66 0.89
N ASN A 171 -17.47 2.56 1.43
CA ASN A 171 -17.40 2.84 2.87
C ASN A 171 -18.67 3.50 3.42
N THR A 172 -19.32 4.36 2.64
CA THR A 172 -20.38 5.27 3.15
C THR A 172 -21.68 5.26 2.35
N GLY A 173 -21.69 4.70 1.13
CA GLY A 173 -22.78 4.85 0.16
C GLY A 173 -22.87 6.25 -0.47
N ILE A 174 -21.99 7.18 -0.08
CA ILE A 174 -21.99 8.55 -0.59
C ILE A 174 -21.21 8.60 -1.89
N ASP A 175 -21.87 9.11 -2.93
CA ASP A 175 -21.31 9.31 -4.25
C ASP A 175 -20.61 10.67 -4.32
N VAL A 176 -19.27 10.66 -4.22
CA VAL A 176 -18.41 11.85 -4.30
C VAL A 176 -17.58 11.77 -5.57
N PRO A 177 -17.72 12.67 -6.55
CA PRO A 177 -16.97 12.61 -7.80
C PRO A 177 -15.45 12.53 -7.58
N ALA A 178 -14.75 11.74 -8.40
CA ALA A 178 -13.29 11.60 -8.34
C ALA A 178 -12.58 12.97 -8.38
N SER A 179 -13.07 13.93 -9.15
CA SER A 179 -12.53 15.30 -9.25
C SER A 179 -12.51 16.10 -7.93
N GLN A 180 -13.26 15.67 -6.91
CA GLN A 180 -13.24 16.29 -5.58
C GLN A 180 -12.11 15.76 -4.69
N PHE A 181 -11.39 14.71 -5.09
CA PHE A 181 -10.24 14.21 -4.35
C PHE A 181 -8.95 14.90 -4.80
N HIS A 182 -8.21 15.44 -3.83
CA HIS A 182 -7.00 16.19 -4.08
C HIS A 182 -5.75 15.36 -3.77
N VAL A 183 -5.01 14.99 -4.81
CA VAL A 183 -3.70 14.34 -4.67
C VAL A 183 -2.63 15.40 -4.42
N ARG A 184 -1.80 15.20 -3.39
CA ARG A 184 -0.65 16.04 -3.07
C ARG A 184 0.61 15.20 -2.92
N PHE A 185 1.60 15.49 -3.75
CA PHE A 185 2.94 14.91 -3.60
C PHE A 185 3.70 15.64 -2.51
N VAL A 186 4.21 14.88 -1.55
CA VAL A 186 4.97 15.42 -0.43
C VAL A 186 6.41 15.70 -0.88
N SER A 187 6.93 16.87 -0.51
CA SER A 187 8.32 17.25 -0.80
C SER A 187 9.31 16.48 0.07
N ALA A 188 10.53 16.24 -0.45
CA ALA A 188 11.68 15.74 0.29
C ALA A 188 11.99 16.49 1.60
N ALA A 189 11.50 17.71 1.79
CA ALA A 189 11.61 18.42 3.07
C ALA A 189 10.83 17.73 4.22
N TYR A 190 9.84 16.90 3.89
CA TYR A 190 8.93 16.26 4.86
C TYR A 190 9.00 14.73 4.84
N GLN A 191 9.94 14.15 4.08
CA GLN A 191 10.14 12.71 4.01
C GLN A 191 11.60 12.39 3.74
N THR A 192 12.06 11.22 4.18
CA THR A 192 13.44 10.80 3.93
C THR A 192 13.60 10.29 2.50
N GLN A 193 14.59 10.83 1.78
CA GLN A 193 14.96 10.34 0.45
C GLN A 193 15.77 9.05 0.55
N GLN A 194 15.36 8.04 -0.21
CA GLN A 194 16.08 6.79 -0.35
C GLN A 194 17.39 7.02 -1.11
N THR A 195 18.45 6.37 -0.63
CA THR A 195 19.80 6.44 -1.24
C THR A 195 20.31 5.11 -1.75
N ASP A 196 19.53 4.04 -1.57
CA ASP A 196 19.78 2.68 -2.05
C ASP A 196 18.80 2.28 -3.17
N GLY A 197 18.88 1.06 -3.68
CA GLY A 197 18.03 0.56 -4.77
C GLY A 197 16.99 -0.49 -4.37
N VAL A 198 16.83 -0.81 -3.08
CA VAL A 198 16.04 -1.98 -2.63
C VAL A 198 15.02 -1.69 -1.54
N ASN A 199 15.13 -0.55 -0.85
CA ASN A 199 14.32 -0.25 0.32
C ASN A 199 13.08 0.60 0.05
N CYS A 200 12.72 0.92 -1.20
CA CYS A 200 11.56 1.77 -1.51
C CYS A 200 10.29 1.32 -0.78
N GLY A 201 10.06 0.00 -0.67
CA GLY A 201 8.94 -0.57 0.10
C GLY A 201 9.03 -0.30 1.61
N VAL A 202 10.23 -0.36 2.19
CA VAL A 202 10.48 -0.02 3.60
C VAL A 202 10.17 1.45 3.86
N TYR A 203 10.62 2.36 2.99
CA TYR A 203 10.29 3.78 3.11
C TYR A 203 8.78 4.02 2.96
N ALA A 204 8.11 3.36 2.00
CA ALA A 204 6.67 3.49 1.81
C ALA A 204 5.88 3.07 3.05
N ILE A 205 6.21 1.91 3.64
CA ILE A 205 5.58 1.41 4.87
C ILE A 205 5.87 2.35 6.05
N TYR A 206 7.14 2.75 6.24
CA TYR A 206 7.53 3.65 7.31
C TYR A 206 6.78 5.00 7.23
N ASN A 207 6.72 5.59 6.03
CA ASN A 207 6.01 6.85 5.81
C ASN A 207 4.53 6.73 6.19
N ALA A 208 3.89 5.60 5.87
CA ALA A 208 2.49 5.34 6.21
C ALA A 208 2.28 5.28 7.73
N ILE A 209 3.09 4.49 8.43
CA ILE A 209 2.98 4.29 9.89
C ILE A 209 3.30 5.60 10.63
N SER A 210 4.38 6.28 10.23
CA SER A 210 4.80 7.57 10.77
C SER A 210 3.72 8.64 10.58
N TYR A 211 3.06 8.66 9.41
CA TYR A 211 1.90 9.52 9.17
C TYR A 211 0.80 9.24 10.18
N LEU A 212 0.39 7.98 10.33
CA LEU A 212 -0.71 7.62 11.24
C LEU A 212 -0.40 8.03 12.68
N GLN A 213 0.82 7.76 13.16
CA GLN A 213 1.28 8.10 14.51
C GLN A 213 1.40 9.61 14.76
N LYS A 214 1.77 10.41 13.76
CA LYS A 214 2.00 11.86 13.91
C LYS A 214 0.78 12.72 13.63
N THR A 215 -0.18 12.22 12.87
CA THR A 215 -1.46 12.94 12.66
C THR A 215 -2.31 12.95 13.93
N LEU A 216 -1.91 12.17 14.96
CA LEU A 216 -2.49 12.19 16.29
C LEU A 216 -2.15 13.52 16.97
N GLY A 217 -3.06 14.49 16.88
CA GLY A 217 -2.92 15.81 17.52
C GLY A 217 -2.35 16.91 16.62
N SER A 218 -2.06 16.66 15.33
CA SER A 218 -1.58 17.70 14.42
C SER A 218 -2.74 18.39 13.68
N GLY A 219 -2.81 19.71 13.72
CA GLY A 219 -3.57 20.53 12.75
C GLY A 219 -2.79 20.76 11.44
N GLU A 220 -1.69 20.04 11.22
CA GLU A 220 -0.78 20.26 10.11
C GLU A 220 -1.38 19.78 8.78
N ARG A 221 -1.24 20.62 7.75
CA ARG A 221 -1.71 20.29 6.40
C ARG A 221 -0.82 19.31 5.66
N VAL A 222 0.43 19.08 6.11
CA VAL A 222 1.40 18.13 5.54
C VAL A 222 2.19 17.55 6.70
N ILE A 223 2.19 16.23 6.86
CA ILE A 223 2.81 15.56 7.99
C ILE A 223 4.27 15.24 7.68
N ASN A 224 5.20 15.68 8.53
CA ASN A 224 6.60 15.33 8.39
C ASN A 224 6.84 13.87 8.83
N VAL A 225 7.15 12.99 7.89
CA VAL A 225 7.42 11.55 8.11
C VAL A 225 8.90 11.20 7.97
N GLN A 226 9.81 12.17 8.12
CA GLN A 226 11.25 11.88 8.10
C GLN A 226 11.62 10.82 9.15
N MET A 227 12.44 9.85 8.73
CA MET A 227 13.10 8.90 9.61
C MET A 227 14.01 9.63 10.60
N PRO A 228 14.09 9.18 11.87
CA PRO A 228 14.83 9.86 12.93
C PRO A 228 16.34 9.55 12.87
N VAL A 229 16.90 9.42 11.67
CA VAL A 229 18.32 9.17 11.44
C VAL A 229 18.79 9.94 10.22
N SER A 230 20.03 10.39 10.26
CA SER A 230 20.70 11.08 9.16
C SER A 230 21.97 10.33 8.81
N GLY A 231 22.32 10.31 7.52
CA GLY A 231 23.51 9.62 7.03
C GLY A 231 23.17 8.29 6.38
N LYS A 232 23.92 7.94 5.32
CA LYS A 232 23.62 6.80 4.46
C LYS A 232 23.74 5.46 5.19
N HIS A 233 24.72 5.33 6.09
CA HIS A 233 24.96 4.09 6.83
C HIS A 233 23.91 3.87 7.91
N GLU A 234 23.55 4.94 8.61
CA GLU A 234 22.53 4.99 9.65
C GLU A 234 21.15 4.69 9.07
N LEU A 235 20.83 5.24 7.89
CA LEU A 235 19.60 4.94 7.15
C LEU A 235 19.50 3.47 6.74
N ALA A 236 20.58 2.89 6.21
CA ALA A 236 20.61 1.48 5.85
C ALA A 236 20.42 0.59 7.09
N ALA A 237 21.10 0.92 8.20
CA ALA A 237 20.94 0.20 9.47
C ALA A 237 19.52 0.34 10.04
N TYR A 238 18.91 1.53 9.93
CA TYR A 238 17.54 1.78 10.36
C TYR A 238 16.53 0.96 9.55
N CYS A 239 16.65 0.96 8.22
CA CYS A 239 15.81 0.14 7.33
C CYS A 239 15.95 -1.35 7.65
N ASN A 240 17.17 -1.83 7.92
CA ASN A 240 17.40 -3.22 8.29
C ASN A 240 16.73 -3.60 9.63
N ARG A 241 16.75 -2.70 10.62
CA ARG A 241 16.05 -2.93 11.89
C ARG A 241 14.53 -3.03 11.69
N LEU A 242 13.94 -2.14 10.89
CA LEU A 242 12.51 -2.21 10.56
C LEU A 242 12.16 -3.54 9.90
N ARG A 243 12.92 -3.94 8.87
CA ARG A 243 12.77 -5.22 8.18
C ARG A 243 12.86 -6.41 9.13
N MET A 244 13.84 -6.43 10.03
CA MET A 244 14.00 -7.50 11.01
C MET A 244 12.81 -7.59 11.97
N GLY A 245 12.31 -6.45 12.46
CA GLY A 245 11.13 -6.40 13.32
C GLY A 245 9.90 -6.96 12.60
N TRP A 246 9.58 -6.45 11.42
CA TRP A 246 8.45 -6.94 10.62
C TRP A 246 8.57 -8.41 10.25
N ARG A 247 9.78 -8.87 9.89
CA ARG A 247 10.04 -10.29 9.61
C ARG A 247 9.77 -11.16 10.84
N GLN A 248 10.19 -10.74 12.03
CA GLN A 248 9.95 -11.48 13.27
C GLN A 248 8.45 -11.61 13.55
N ASP A 249 7.70 -10.52 13.38
CA ASP A 249 6.25 -10.54 13.56
C ASP A 249 5.55 -11.49 12.57
N LEU A 250 5.93 -11.44 11.29
CA LEU A 250 5.38 -12.32 10.26
C LEU A 250 5.74 -13.79 10.49
N ILE A 251 6.95 -14.08 11.00
CA ILE A 251 7.34 -15.44 11.39
C ILE A 251 6.50 -15.94 12.56
N ALA A 252 6.25 -15.09 13.55
CA ALA A 252 5.42 -15.42 14.71
C ALA A 252 3.97 -15.72 14.30
N GLN A 253 3.42 -14.97 13.33
CA GLN A 253 2.07 -15.18 12.80
C GLN A 253 1.97 -16.40 11.87
N HIS A 254 3.04 -16.71 11.12
CA HIS A 254 3.05 -17.78 10.12
C HIS A 254 4.19 -18.79 10.32
N PRO A 255 4.23 -19.54 11.44
CA PRO A 255 5.38 -20.39 11.80
C PRO A 255 5.59 -21.56 10.83
N ILE A 256 4.54 -22.08 10.20
CA ILE A 256 4.66 -23.14 9.18
C ILE A 256 5.27 -22.58 7.88
N LEU A 257 4.83 -21.40 7.46
CA LEU A 257 5.36 -20.72 6.27
C LEU A 257 6.83 -20.36 6.47
N ALA A 258 7.20 -19.87 7.67
CA ALA A 258 8.58 -19.57 8.02
C ALA A 258 9.52 -20.77 7.84
N LYS A 259 9.11 -21.94 8.34
CA LYS A 259 9.87 -23.19 8.15
C LYS A 259 10.04 -23.57 6.67
N ARG A 260 9.03 -23.32 5.84
CA ARG A 260 9.11 -23.58 4.39
C ARG A 260 10.01 -22.58 3.68
N ALA A 261 9.91 -21.30 4.02
CA ALA A 261 10.72 -20.22 3.46
C ALA A 261 12.21 -20.42 3.72
N GLU A 262 12.59 -20.89 4.92
CA GLU A 262 13.97 -21.24 5.26
C GLU A 262 14.50 -22.41 4.42
N LYS A 263 13.70 -23.48 4.25
CA LYS A 263 14.08 -24.61 3.40
C LYS A 263 14.25 -24.19 1.95
N HIS A 264 13.33 -23.39 1.43
CA HIS A 264 13.38 -22.89 0.05
C HIS A 264 14.65 -22.07 -0.17
N PHE A 265 14.94 -21.10 0.70
CA PHE A 265 16.15 -20.28 0.63
C PHE A 265 17.45 -21.10 0.65
N ASN A 266 17.51 -22.14 1.48
CA ASN A 266 18.69 -23.02 1.56
C ASN A 266 18.81 -24.01 0.40
N SER A 267 17.70 -24.30 -0.30
CA SER A 267 17.66 -25.23 -1.44
C SER A 267 17.96 -24.57 -2.79
N VAL A 268 17.80 -23.25 -2.88
CA VAL A 268 18.27 -22.48 -4.03
C VAL A 268 19.79 -22.32 -3.86
N PRO A 269 20.63 -22.82 -4.79
CA PRO A 269 22.06 -22.61 -4.69
C PRO A 269 22.32 -21.10 -4.72
N VAL A 270 22.67 -20.57 -3.55
CA VAL A 270 23.19 -19.22 -3.42
C VAL A 270 24.43 -19.18 -4.30
N LEU A 271 24.34 -18.53 -5.45
CA LEU A 271 25.50 -17.93 -6.10
C LEU A 271 26.08 -16.96 -5.07
N ARG A 272 26.92 -17.48 -4.18
CA ARG A 272 27.77 -16.73 -3.25
C ARG A 272 28.79 -15.99 -4.11
N THR A 273 28.31 -14.98 -4.82
CA THR A 273 29.14 -14.12 -5.63
C THR A 273 29.60 -12.98 -4.76
N THR A 274 30.81 -13.18 -4.25
CA THR A 274 31.74 -12.11 -3.94
C THR A 274 31.62 -11.01 -5.00
N GLY A 275 31.14 -9.84 -4.58
CA GLY A 275 31.46 -8.54 -5.18
C GLY A 275 30.99 -8.18 -6.61
N LEU A 276 30.52 -9.09 -7.47
CA LEU A 276 30.39 -8.75 -8.92
C LEU A 276 29.00 -8.82 -9.58
N LEU A 277 27.93 -9.30 -8.93
CA LEU A 277 26.59 -9.36 -9.55
C LEU A 277 25.58 -8.39 -8.93
N ARG A 278 25.92 -7.08 -8.93
CA ARG A 278 24.95 -5.99 -8.69
C ARG A 278 24.09 -5.65 -9.92
N ARG A 279 24.03 -6.52 -10.92
CA ARG A 279 23.30 -6.30 -12.18
C ARG A 279 22.68 -7.60 -12.65
N LEU A 280 21.48 -7.94 -12.16
CA LEU A 280 20.53 -8.82 -12.84
C LEU A 280 19.17 -8.75 -12.10
N CYS A 281 18.52 -7.59 -12.19
CA CYS A 281 17.06 -7.52 -12.21
C CYS A 281 16.67 -7.35 -13.68
N LEU A 282 16.70 -8.44 -14.44
CA LEU A 282 16.24 -8.52 -15.81
C LEU A 282 15.68 -9.93 -15.99
N PHE A 283 14.45 -10.02 -16.52
CA PHE A 283 13.65 -11.21 -16.81
C PHE A 283 13.02 -11.85 -15.56
N THR A 284 11.70 -11.93 -15.44
CA THR A 284 10.81 -12.67 -16.36
C THR A 284 9.49 -11.95 -16.65
N LEU A 285 9.28 -11.65 -17.94
CA LEU A 285 7.98 -11.51 -18.60
C LEU A 285 7.75 -12.82 -19.35
N HIS A 286 6.66 -13.52 -19.05
CA HIS A 286 5.88 -14.34 -19.98
C HIS A 286 4.43 -14.24 -19.55
#